data_AF-A0A8R7R3D9-F1
#
_entry.id   AF-A0A8R7R3D9-F1
#
_cell.length_a   1.000
_cell.length_b   1.000
_cell.length_c   1.000
_cell.angle_alpha   90.00
_cell.angle_beta   90.00
_cell.angle_gamma   90.00
#
_symmetry.space_group_name_H-M   'P 1'
#
loop_
_entity.id
_entity.type
_entity.pdbx_description
1 polymer ?
#
loop_
_entity_poly.entity_id
_entity_poly.type
_entity_poly.pdbx_seq_one_letter_code
_entity_poly.pdbx_strand_id
1 'polypeptide(L)'
;MHSFVSKAFVERVHAPTVSVPAVEVRVANGERMTCNSMVQGLNWWIQGHTFTTDMRQLELGAYDGVLGMDWLEQFSPMSCHWLDKTLTFEHHGAMITLQGVRPKQHERVEEIE
;
A
#
# COMPACT_ATOMS: atom_id res chain seq x y z
N MET A 1 -7.54 4.53 -10.23
CA MET A 1 -6.31 3.70 -10.19
C MET A 1 -6.51 2.66 -9.11
N HIS A 2 -6.14 1.40 -9.37
CA HIS A 2 -6.41 0.28 -8.45
C HIS A 2 -5.32 0.10 -7.39
N SER A 3 -5.69 -0.50 -6.27
CA SER A 3 -4.77 -1.09 -5.31
C SER A 3 -4.25 -2.43 -5.82
N PHE A 4 -2.99 -2.73 -5.52
CA PHE A 4 -2.29 -3.92 -6.01
C PHE A 4 -1.68 -4.72 -4.86
N VAL A 5 -1.60 -6.04 -5.05
CA VAL A 5 -0.91 -6.97 -4.16
C VAL A 5 0.09 -7.80 -4.96
N SER A 6 1.25 -8.08 -4.37
CA SER A 6 2.30 -8.87 -5.01
C SER A 6 1.86 -10.32 -5.20
N LYS A 7 2.07 -10.87 -6.39
CA LYS A 7 1.84 -12.30 -6.64
C LYS A 7 2.60 -13.20 -5.66
N ALA A 8 3.88 -12.91 -5.41
CA ALA A 8 4.69 -13.66 -4.47
C ALA A 8 4.15 -13.57 -3.03
N PHE A 9 3.59 -12.41 -2.65
CA PHE A 9 2.95 -12.25 -1.35
C PHE A 9 1.68 -13.10 -1.24
N VAL A 10 0.80 -13.04 -2.24
CA VAL A 10 -0.45 -13.81 -2.30
C VAL A 10 -0.17 -15.31 -2.16
N GLU A 11 0.83 -15.81 -2.87
CA GLU A 11 1.26 -17.21 -2.78
C GLU A 11 1.80 -17.54 -1.38
N ARG A 12 2.65 -16.68 -0.81
CA ARG A 12 3.24 -16.87 0.53
C ARG A 12 2.18 -16.94 1.64
N VAL A 13 1.13 -16.13 1.56
CA VAL A 13 0.05 -16.09 2.57
C VAL A 13 -1.13 -17.00 2.22
N HIS A 14 -1.07 -17.71 1.09
CA HIS A 14 -2.15 -18.57 0.60
C HIS A 14 -3.49 -17.82 0.48
N ALA A 15 -3.46 -16.56 0.06
CA ALA A 15 -4.66 -15.74 -0.08
C ALA A 15 -5.49 -16.22 -1.28
N PRO A 16 -6.82 -16.40 -1.13
CA PRO A 16 -7.67 -16.83 -2.22
C PRO A 16 -7.77 -15.72 -3.29
N THR A 17 -7.66 -16.12 -4.55
CA THR A 17 -7.78 -15.21 -5.70
C THR A 17 -8.98 -15.57 -6.55
N VAL A 18 -9.63 -14.56 -7.11
CA VAL A 18 -10.68 -14.71 -8.12
C VAL A 18 -10.21 -14.17 -9.46
N SER A 19 -10.75 -14.73 -10.56
CA SER A 19 -10.53 -14.21 -11.90
C SER A 19 -11.35 -12.93 -12.11
N VAL A 20 -10.73 -11.92 -12.74
CA VAL A 20 -11.36 -10.64 -13.06
C VAL A 20 -11.01 -10.21 -14.49
N PRO A 21 -11.78 -9.31 -15.11
CA PRO A 21 -11.43 -8.78 -16.42
C PRO A 21 -10.00 -8.24 -16.45
N ALA A 22 -9.28 -8.61 -17.50
CA ALA A 22 -7.90 -8.24 -17.69
C ALA A 22 -7.76 -6.71 -17.82
N VAL A 23 -6.83 -6.15 -17.06
CA VAL A 23 -6.47 -4.73 -17.13
C VAL A 23 -4.98 -4.65 -17.43
N GLU A 24 -4.63 -3.82 -18.42
CA GLU A 24 -3.24 -3.50 -18.71
C GLU A 24 -2.80 -2.37 -17.78
N VAL A 25 -1.70 -2.60 -17.05
CA VAL A 25 -1.12 -1.67 -16.10
C VAL A 25 0.27 -1.30 -16.58
N ARG A 26 0.53 0.00 -16.71
CA ARG A 26 1.88 0.50 -16.95
C ARG A 26 2.57 0.77 -15.62
N VAL A 27 3.61 0.00 -15.33
CA VAL A 27 4.42 0.16 -14.11
C VAL A 27 5.50 1.23 -14.30
N ALA A 28 6.12 1.67 -13.19
CA ALA A 28 7.03 2.81 -13.17
C ALA A 28 8.28 2.64 -14.05
N ASN A 29 8.72 1.39 -14.29
CA ASN A 29 9.83 1.08 -15.20
C ASN A 29 9.43 1.18 -16.70
N GLY A 30 8.17 1.52 -16.99
CA GLY A 30 7.63 1.66 -18.34
C GLY A 30 7.06 0.37 -18.93
N GLU A 31 7.22 -0.76 -18.26
CA GLU A 31 6.71 -2.07 -18.67
C GLU A 31 5.17 -2.11 -18.57
N ARG A 32 4.55 -2.91 -19.45
CA ARG A 32 3.11 -3.16 -19.47
C ARG A 32 2.88 -4.55 -18.93
N MET A 33 2.07 -4.63 -17.89
CA MET A 33 1.73 -5.87 -17.22
C MET A 33 0.22 -6.09 -17.30
N THR A 34 -0.19 -7.34 -17.51
CA THR A 34 -1.59 -7.71 -17.53
C THR A 34 -2.00 -8.26 -16.18
N CYS A 35 -3.03 -7.69 -15.58
CA CYS A 35 -3.65 -8.17 -14.34
C CYS A 35 -5.04 -8.73 -14.64
N ASN A 36 -5.24 -10.03 -14.41
CA ASN A 36 -6.51 -10.74 -14.60
C ASN A 36 -6.97 -11.51 -13.34
N SER A 37 -6.33 -11.27 -12.19
CA SER A 37 -6.72 -11.86 -10.90
C SER A 37 -6.72 -10.80 -9.79
N MET A 38 -7.49 -11.07 -8.74
CA MET A 38 -7.69 -10.16 -7.61
C MET A 38 -7.88 -10.95 -6.32
N VAL A 39 -7.37 -10.43 -5.21
CA VAL A 39 -7.77 -10.85 -3.87
C VAL A 39 -8.90 -9.94 -3.41
N GLN A 40 -10.05 -10.53 -3.11
CA GLN A 40 -11.21 -9.80 -2.59
C GLN A 40 -11.16 -9.73 -1.07
N GLY A 41 -11.47 -8.57 -0.52
CA GLY A 41 -11.53 -8.34 0.91
C GLY A 41 -10.23 -8.66 1.64
N LEU A 42 -9.07 -8.31 1.06
CA LEU A 42 -7.79 -8.54 1.71
C LEU A 42 -7.74 -7.71 2.99
N ASN A 43 -7.67 -8.40 4.14
CA ASN A 43 -7.47 -7.78 5.43
C ASN A 43 -5.98 -7.54 5.67
N TRP A 44 -5.61 -6.31 5.97
CA TRP A 44 -4.24 -5.93 6.29
C TRP A 44 -4.22 -4.97 7.47
N TRP A 45 -3.11 -4.98 8.20
CA TRP A 45 -2.97 -4.27 9.46
C TRP A 45 -1.78 -3.31 9.42
N ILE A 46 -1.96 -2.10 9.95
CA ILE A 46 -0.89 -1.12 10.12
C ILE A 46 -1.16 -0.29 11.39
N GLN A 47 -0.15 -0.16 12.25
CA GLN A 47 -0.16 0.78 13.38
C GLN A 47 -1.42 0.71 14.26
N GLY A 48 -1.94 -0.50 14.51
CA GLY A 48 -3.12 -0.70 15.35
C GLY A 48 -4.46 -0.66 14.61
N HIS A 49 -4.46 -0.41 13.30
CA HIS A 49 -5.66 -0.34 12.47
C HIS A 49 -5.71 -1.47 11.45
N THR A 50 -6.87 -2.09 11.31
CA THR A 50 -7.14 -3.09 10.27
C THR A 50 -7.97 -2.45 9.18
N PHE A 51 -7.59 -2.71 7.93
CA PHE A 51 -8.31 -2.28 6.74
C PHE A 51 -8.66 -3.50 5.89
N THR A 52 -9.71 -3.35 5.09
CA THR A 52 -10.14 -4.34 4.11
C THR A 52 -10.13 -3.69 2.74
N THR A 53 -9.38 -4.24 1.80
CA THR A 53 -9.23 -3.68 0.46
C THR A 53 -9.26 -4.78 -0.59
N ASP A 54 -9.99 -4.58 -1.68
CA ASP A 54 -9.85 -5.41 -2.88
C ASP A 54 -8.55 -5.04 -3.60
N MET A 55 -7.67 -6.02 -3.83
CA MET A 55 -6.36 -5.77 -4.43
C MET A 55 -6.12 -6.64 -5.65
N ARG A 56 -5.82 -5.98 -6.77
CA ARG A 56 -5.43 -6.63 -8.02
C ARG A 56 -4.06 -7.28 -7.88
N GLN A 57 -3.91 -8.51 -8.35
CA GLN A 57 -2.65 -9.22 -8.25
C GLN A 57 -1.69 -8.79 -9.36
N LEU A 58 -0.49 -8.36 -9.00
CA LEU A 58 0.54 -7.93 -9.93
C LEU A 58 1.91 -8.49 -9.49
N GLU A 59 2.84 -8.69 -10.41
CA GLU A 59 4.21 -9.01 -10.03
C GLU A 59 4.91 -7.73 -9.55
N LEU A 60 4.87 -7.53 -8.23
CA LEU A 60 5.56 -6.42 -7.56
C LEU A 60 6.90 -6.92 -7.04
N GLY A 61 7.99 -6.28 -7.47
CA GLY A 61 9.34 -6.70 -7.07
C GLY A 61 9.71 -6.30 -5.64
N ALA A 62 9.41 -5.07 -5.23
CA ALA A 62 9.92 -4.49 -3.98
C ALA A 62 8.89 -4.39 -2.85
N TYR A 63 7.61 -4.58 -3.14
CA TYR A 63 6.52 -4.31 -2.20
C TYR A 63 5.52 -5.46 -2.19
N ASP A 64 5.04 -5.83 -1.00
CA ASP A 64 3.97 -6.83 -0.84
C ASP A 64 2.61 -6.29 -1.32
N GLY A 65 2.39 -4.98 -1.24
CA GLY A 65 1.18 -4.33 -1.73
C GLY A 65 1.35 -2.81 -1.93
N VAL A 66 0.47 -2.23 -2.75
CA VAL A 66 0.43 -0.81 -3.11
C VAL A 66 -1.02 -0.34 -3.04
N LEU A 67 -1.28 0.67 -2.21
CA LEU A 67 -2.61 1.28 -2.13
C LEU A 67 -2.77 2.31 -3.26
N GLY A 68 -3.81 2.13 -4.06
CA GLY A 68 -4.15 2.99 -5.18
C GLY A 68 -5.14 4.09 -4.80
N MET A 69 -5.59 4.81 -5.83
CA MET A 69 -6.61 5.86 -5.66
C MET A 69 -7.94 5.32 -5.15
N ASP A 70 -8.30 4.09 -5.50
CA ASP A 70 -9.49 3.42 -4.98
C ASP A 70 -9.53 3.34 -3.45
N TRP A 71 -8.39 3.09 -2.81
CA TRP A 71 -8.28 3.13 -1.36
C TRP A 71 -8.19 4.57 -0.85
N LEU A 72 -7.38 5.43 -1.48
CA LEU A 72 -7.21 6.82 -1.04
C LEU A 72 -8.52 7.63 -1.07
N GLU A 73 -9.37 7.40 -2.07
CA GLU A 73 -10.68 8.05 -2.21
C GLU A 73 -11.67 7.64 -1.11
N GLN A 74 -11.59 6.40 -0.61
CA GLN A 74 -12.44 5.93 0.49
C GLN A 74 -12.17 6.67 1.81
N PHE A 75 -10.94 7.13 2.00
CA PHE A 75 -10.52 7.87 3.19
C PHE A 75 -10.34 9.37 2.93
N SER A 76 -10.98 9.87 1.86
CA SER A 76 -11.04 11.29 1.58
C SER A 76 -12.10 11.97 2.47
N PRO A 77 -11.84 13.18 3.00
CA PRO A 77 -10.60 13.94 2.88
C PRO A 77 -9.48 13.39 3.76
N MET A 78 -8.23 13.51 3.30
CA MET A 78 -7.03 13.21 4.10
C MET A 78 -6.05 14.37 4.12
N SER A 79 -5.30 14.48 5.21
CA SER A 79 -4.15 15.37 5.33
C SER A 79 -2.87 14.58 5.14
N CYS A 80 -2.04 15.01 4.19
CA CYS A 80 -0.72 14.44 3.95
C CYS A 80 0.35 15.42 4.42
N HIS A 81 1.12 15.05 5.44
CA HIS A 81 2.31 15.78 5.81
C HIS A 81 3.53 15.12 5.18
N TRP A 82 3.94 15.59 3.99
CA TRP A 82 4.97 14.92 3.19
C TRP A 82 6.36 14.86 3.84
N LEU A 83 6.74 15.89 4.60
CA LEU A 83 8.04 15.94 5.27
C LEU A 83 8.12 14.91 6.40
N ASP A 84 7.17 14.98 7.34
CA ASP A 84 7.03 14.01 8.44
C ASP A 84 6.52 12.64 8.00
N LYS A 85 6.09 12.52 6.74
CA LYS A 85 5.52 11.32 6.12
C LYS A 85 4.31 10.79 6.88
N THR A 86 3.37 11.65 7.25
CA THR A 86 2.14 11.24 7.93
C THR A 86 0.92 11.37 7.02
N LEU A 87 -0.05 10.47 7.24
CA LEU A 87 -1.37 10.49 6.63
C LEU A 87 -2.41 10.52 7.74
N THR A 88 -3.24 11.57 7.78
CA THR A 88 -4.30 11.72 8.77
C THR A 88 -5.66 11.76 8.09
N PHE A 89 -6.57 10.87 8.48
CA PHE A 89 -7.88 10.72 7.87
C PHE A 89 -8.90 10.11 8.85
N GLU A 90 -10.19 10.21 8.54
CA GLU A 90 -11.24 9.58 9.34
C GLU A 90 -11.28 8.07 9.06
N HIS A 91 -11.28 7.26 10.12
CA HIS A 91 -11.51 5.83 10.05
C HIS A 91 -12.43 5.40 11.19
N HIS A 92 -13.58 4.80 10.86
CA HIS A 92 -14.60 4.36 11.83
C HIS A 92 -15.05 5.48 12.80
N GLY A 93 -15.26 6.69 12.29
CA GLY A 93 -15.72 7.83 13.10
C GLY A 93 -14.64 8.48 13.98
N ALA A 94 -13.38 8.09 13.85
CA ALA A 94 -12.25 8.69 14.56
C ALA A 94 -11.16 9.15 13.58
N MET A 95 -10.54 10.28 13.87
CA MET A 95 -9.34 10.71 13.14
C MET A 95 -8.15 9.86 13.58
N ILE A 96 -7.50 9.21 12.62
CA ILE A 96 -6.28 8.42 12.85
C ILE A 96 -5.12 9.03 12.07
N THR A 97 -3.90 8.78 12.52
CA THR A 97 -2.67 9.21 11.83
C THR A 97 -1.76 8.02 11.63
N LEU A 98 -1.48 7.69 10.38
CA LEU A 98 -0.47 6.70 10.01
C LEU A 98 0.89 7.38 9.82
N GLN A 99 1.92 6.83 10.45
CA GLN A 99 3.30 7.31 10.35
C GLN A 99 4.11 6.49 9.33
N GLY A 100 4.64 7.13 8.30
CA GLY A 100 5.56 6.53 7.34
C GLY A 100 6.98 6.32 7.90
N VAL A 101 7.79 5.51 7.21
CA VAL A 101 9.16 5.18 7.61
C VAL A 101 10.07 6.42 7.51
N ARG A 102 10.66 6.83 8.64
CA ARG A 102 11.63 7.92 8.70
C ARG A 102 13.03 7.41 8.31
N PRO A 103 13.86 8.20 7.62
CA PRO A 103 15.26 7.84 7.43
C PRO A 103 15.93 7.59 8.77
N LYS A 104 16.81 6.58 8.87
CA LYS A 104 17.67 6.45 10.05
C LYS A 104 18.49 7.74 10.15
N GLN A 105 18.37 8.45 11.27
CA GLN A 105 19.29 9.53 11.60
C GLN A 105 20.68 8.92 11.65
N HIS A 106 21.61 9.40 10.83
CA HIS A 106 23.02 9.10 11.09
C HIS A 106 23.33 9.65 12.48
N GLU A 107 23.78 8.78 13.39
CA GLU A 107 24.38 9.24 14.63
C GLU A 107 25.48 10.21 14.26
N ARG A 108 25.37 11.45 14.74
CA ARG A 108 26.39 12.46 14.57
C ARG A 108 27.63 11.92 15.30
N VAL A 109 28.63 11.45 14.56
CA VAL A 109 29.94 11.14 15.13
C VAL A 109 30.43 12.47 15.71
N GLU A 110 30.46 12.57 17.04
CA GLU A 110 31.09 13.71 17.69
C GLU A 110 32.59 13.57 17.47
N GLU A 111 33.18 14.48 16.69
CA GLU A 111 34.63 14.63 16.63
C GLU A 111 35.12 14.94 18.04
N ILE A 112 35.91 14.02 18.59
CA ILE A 112 36.66 14.24 19.82
C ILE A 112 37.90 15.02 19.40
N GLU A 113 37.99 16.27 19.84
CA GLU A 113 39.13 17.19 19.64
C GLU A 113 40.42 16.65 20.27
#